data_AF-A0A1R2BCN8-F1
#
_entry.id   AF-A0A1R2BCN8-F1
#
_cell.length_a   1.000
_cell.length_b   1.000
_cell.length_c   1.000
_cell.angle_alpha   90.00
_cell.angle_beta   90.00
_cell.angle_gamma   90.00
#
_symmetry.space_group_name_H-M   'P 1'
#
loop_
_entity.id
_entity.type
_entity.pdbx_description
1 polymer ?
#
loop_
_entity_poly.entity_id
_entity_poly.type
_entity_poly.pdbx_seq_one_letter_code
_entity_poly.pdbx_strand_id
1 'polypeptide(L)'
;MEQNYPMATDKPTVKQVQRNDSKVLAQFDTKRKSSPQAPKKEYVRCKLIRGHKRAVRQILSNLIPKTTIHKFNATDIKAHSLWLLIQQIVSRNLSTFQGLSKTESGPITDGRAKRTNESMKKCEKSFNAAFCRAYFANNDVRESFCHYLNLIFVEFDPVILSQKFEFSCCRNQKHTVDCLQKWSDLQRYLKTDMLKELDCEPFEISSDYVTLPDFNTFSNFEILDFADSDNLILTH
;
A
#
# COMPACT_ATOMS: atom_id res chain seq x y z
N MET A 1 -44.73 32.40 41.13
CA MET A 1 -44.63 31.75 39.81
C MET A 1 -43.22 31.97 39.30
N GLU A 2 -42.29 31.10 39.70
CA GLU A 2 -40.89 31.14 39.23
C GLU A 2 -40.79 30.33 37.94
N GLN A 3 -40.42 30.99 36.85
CA GLN A 3 -40.20 30.36 35.55
C GLN A 3 -38.72 29.96 35.44
N ASN A 4 -38.47 28.66 35.54
CA ASN A 4 -37.18 28.03 35.23
C ASN A 4 -36.99 27.98 33.71
N TYR A 5 -36.01 28.71 33.18
CA TYR A 5 -35.54 28.54 31.80
C TYR A 5 -34.40 27.51 31.75
N PRO A 6 -34.43 26.52 30.84
CA PRO A 6 -33.35 25.56 30.69
C PRO A 6 -32.18 26.19 29.93
N MET A 7 -30.98 26.15 30.54
CA MET A 7 -29.73 26.51 29.87
C MET A 7 -29.41 25.49 28.77
N ALA A 8 -29.27 25.99 27.55
CA ALA A 8 -28.75 25.25 26.42
C ALA A 8 -27.31 24.81 26.71
N THR A 9 -27.05 23.50 26.62
CA THR A 9 -25.70 22.95 26.69
C THR A 9 -25.08 22.99 25.30
N ASP A 10 -24.10 23.87 25.13
CA ASP A 10 -23.28 23.91 23.92
C ASP A 10 -22.51 22.59 23.76
N LYS A 11 -22.85 21.86 22.68
CA LYS A 11 -22.10 20.67 22.28
C LYS A 11 -20.74 21.10 21.71
N PRO A 12 -19.63 20.52 22.18
CA PRO A 12 -18.31 20.87 21.67
C PRO A 12 -18.21 20.48 20.20
N THR A 13 -17.95 21.49 19.37
CA THR A 13 -17.70 21.35 17.93
C THR A 13 -16.50 20.43 17.72
N VAL A 14 -16.72 19.29 17.08
CA VAL A 14 -15.69 18.33 16.71
C VAL A 14 -14.71 19.03 15.77
N LYS A 15 -13.52 19.38 16.28
CA LYS A 15 -12.42 19.90 15.47
C LYS A 15 -12.09 18.88 14.38
N GLN A 16 -12.36 19.23 13.12
CA GLN A 16 -11.91 18.44 11.98
C GLN A 16 -10.38 18.41 11.98
N VAL A 17 -9.82 17.26 12.34
CA VAL A 17 -8.38 17.00 12.18
C VAL A 17 -8.11 16.99 10.67
N GLN A 18 -7.39 18.00 10.19
CA GLN A 18 -6.92 18.08 8.81
C GLN A 18 -6.16 16.79 8.49
N ARG A 19 -6.73 15.95 7.62
CA ARG A 19 -6.05 14.74 7.18
C ARG A 19 -4.94 15.15 6.23
N ASN A 20 -3.69 14.80 6.55
CA ASN A 20 -2.59 14.82 5.58
C ASN A 20 -2.81 13.69 4.57
N ASP A 21 -3.78 13.89 3.68
CA ASP A 21 -4.16 12.92 2.66
C ASP A 21 -3.13 12.92 1.51
N SER A 22 -2.77 11.74 1.03
CA SER A 22 -1.89 11.62 -0.15
C SER A 22 -2.72 11.95 -1.38
N LYS A 23 -2.20 12.84 -2.25
CA LYS A 23 -2.80 13.12 -3.56
C LYS A 23 -2.99 11.86 -4.40
N VAL A 24 -2.12 10.86 -4.22
CA VAL A 24 -2.20 9.57 -4.92
C VAL A 24 -3.32 8.72 -4.32
N LEU A 25 -3.40 8.61 -2.99
CA LEU A 25 -4.47 7.84 -2.34
C LEU A 25 -5.86 8.45 -2.52
N ALA A 26 -5.94 9.77 -2.73
CA ALA A 26 -7.18 10.46 -3.06
C ALA A 26 -7.81 10.01 -4.39
N GLN A 27 -7.05 9.33 -5.26
CA GLN A 27 -7.52 8.81 -6.54
C GLN A 27 -8.20 7.43 -6.43
N PHE A 28 -8.27 6.89 -5.21
CA PHE A 28 -8.85 5.57 -4.93
C PHE A 28 -10.04 5.68 -3.96
N ASP A 29 -10.95 4.72 -4.06
CA ASP A 29 -12.12 4.60 -3.21
C ASP A 29 -12.05 3.30 -2.41
N THR A 30 -12.21 3.35 -1.08
CA THR A 30 -12.43 2.13 -0.29
C THR A 30 -13.71 1.42 -0.74
N LYS A 31 -13.75 0.08 -0.68
CA LYS A 31 -14.92 -0.73 -1.09
C LYS A 31 -16.19 -0.58 -0.22
N ARG A 32 -16.30 0.46 0.62
CA ARG A 32 -17.48 0.71 1.44
C ARG A 32 -18.63 1.19 0.56
N LYS A 33 -19.69 0.39 0.45
CA LYS A 33 -20.83 0.62 -0.45
C LYS A 33 -21.56 1.96 -0.22
N SER A 34 -21.69 2.40 1.04
CA SER A 34 -22.51 3.57 1.40
C SER A 34 -21.75 4.90 1.41
N SER A 35 -20.42 4.87 1.52
CA SER A 35 -19.58 6.07 1.58
C SER A 35 -18.14 5.74 1.16
N PRO A 36 -17.88 5.67 -0.15
CA PRO A 36 -16.52 5.56 -0.65
C PRO A 36 -15.67 6.72 -0.12
N GLN A 37 -14.50 6.39 0.42
CA GLN A 37 -13.53 7.37 0.92
C GLN A 37 -12.15 6.99 0.42
N ALA A 38 -11.25 7.96 0.33
CA ALA A 38 -9.84 7.70 0.10
C ALA A 38 -9.26 6.76 1.17
N PRO A 39 -8.46 5.74 0.79
CA PRO A 39 -7.71 4.93 1.75
C PRO A 39 -6.78 5.80 2.60
N LYS A 40 -6.81 5.61 3.93
CA LYS A 40 -5.91 6.33 4.83
C LYS A 40 -4.47 5.84 4.65
N LYS A 41 -3.49 6.76 4.66
CA LYS A 41 -2.04 6.44 4.62
C LYS A 41 -1.65 5.34 5.62
N GLU A 42 -2.09 5.48 6.86
CA GLU A 42 -1.79 4.52 7.93
C GLU A 42 -2.35 3.12 7.66
N TYR A 43 -3.54 3.03 7.05
CA TYR A 43 -4.13 1.73 6.70
C TYR A 43 -3.30 1.04 5.62
N VAL A 44 -2.87 1.78 4.59
CA VAL A 44 -2.02 1.26 3.51
C VAL A 44 -0.67 0.80 4.08
N ARG A 45 -0.01 1.63 4.91
CA ARG A 45 1.25 1.29 5.61
C ARG A 45 1.10 0.01 6.44
N CYS A 46 0.05 -0.06 7.27
CA CYS A 46 -0.28 -1.22 8.09
C CYS A 46 -0.40 -2.50 7.23
N LYS A 47 -1.20 -2.44 6.17
CA LYS A 47 -1.44 -3.58 5.28
C LYS A 47 -0.15 -4.09 4.63
N LEU A 48 0.66 -3.18 4.10
CA LEU A 48 1.91 -3.51 3.42
C LEU A 48 2.98 -4.04 4.39
N ILE A 49 3.18 -3.38 5.53
CA ILE A 49 4.17 -3.83 6.53
C ILE A 49 3.78 -5.20 7.10
N ARG A 50 2.50 -5.43 7.42
CA ARG A 50 2.01 -6.74 7.86
C ARG A 50 2.23 -7.82 6.80
N GLY A 51 1.93 -7.48 5.54
CA GLY A 51 2.16 -8.36 4.40
C GLY A 51 3.64 -8.71 4.25
N HIS A 52 4.54 -7.73 4.30
CA HIS A 52 5.98 -7.94 4.21
C HIS A 52 6.49 -8.81 5.37
N LYS A 53 6.10 -8.51 6.62
CA LYS A 53 6.43 -9.35 7.78
C LYS A 53 5.94 -10.80 7.59
N ARG A 54 4.76 -10.99 6.98
CA ARG A 54 4.24 -12.33 6.67
C ARG A 54 5.06 -13.04 5.59
N ALA A 55 5.45 -12.33 4.53
CA ALA A 55 6.34 -12.86 3.51
C ALA A 55 7.68 -13.32 4.12
N VAL A 56 8.28 -12.49 5.00
CA VAL A 56 9.51 -12.87 5.71
C VAL A 56 9.31 -14.14 6.54
N ARG A 57 8.23 -14.27 7.31
CA ARG A 57 7.96 -15.53 8.07
C ARG A 57 7.82 -16.75 7.16
N GLN A 58 7.20 -16.57 5.99
CA GLN A 58 7.05 -17.64 5.00
C GLN A 58 8.40 -18.03 4.41
N ILE A 59 9.26 -17.08 4.08
CA ILE A 59 10.65 -17.32 3.66
C ILE A 59 11.42 -18.10 4.72
N LEU A 60 11.37 -17.64 5.98
CA LEU A 60 12.04 -18.30 7.11
C LEU A 60 11.54 -19.74 7.36
N SER A 61 10.34 -20.06 6.86
CA SER A 61 9.74 -21.40 6.94
C SER A 61 9.81 -22.18 5.62
N ASN A 62 10.50 -21.66 4.60
CA ASN A 62 10.56 -22.21 3.23
C ASN A 62 9.17 -22.43 2.60
N LEU A 63 8.23 -21.50 2.82
CA LEU A 63 6.87 -21.56 2.29
C LEU A 63 6.64 -20.53 1.20
N ILE A 64 5.96 -20.94 0.12
CA ILE A 64 5.50 -20.03 -0.93
C ILE A 64 4.13 -19.41 -0.54
N PRO A 65 3.93 -18.09 -0.73
CA PRO A 65 2.67 -17.43 -0.47
C PRO A 65 1.51 -17.94 -1.34
N LYS A 66 0.51 -18.57 -0.71
CA LYS A 66 -0.71 -19.04 -1.38
C LYS A 66 -1.92 -18.11 -1.21
N THR A 67 -1.84 -17.16 -0.29
CA THR A 67 -2.95 -16.26 0.11
C THR A 67 -2.45 -14.86 0.38
N THR A 68 -3.38 -13.93 0.67
CA THR A 68 -3.12 -12.51 1.01
C THR A 68 -2.56 -11.67 -0.14
N ILE A 69 -2.15 -10.43 0.15
CA ILE A 69 -1.78 -9.41 -0.84
C ILE A 69 -0.59 -9.85 -1.72
N HIS A 70 0.35 -10.61 -1.17
CA HIS A 70 1.57 -11.06 -1.86
C HIS A 70 1.49 -12.51 -2.36
N LYS A 71 0.28 -13.07 -2.51
CA LYS A 71 0.07 -14.27 -3.33
C LYS A 71 0.58 -14.00 -4.74
N PHE A 72 1.34 -14.95 -5.28
CA PHE A 72 1.83 -14.94 -6.67
C PHE A 72 1.85 -16.36 -7.25
N ASN A 73 1.95 -16.46 -8.57
CA ASN A 73 2.13 -17.75 -9.24
C ASN A 73 3.63 -18.12 -9.26
N ALA A 74 4.01 -19.24 -8.64
CA ALA A 74 5.40 -19.67 -8.60
C ALA A 74 5.97 -20.10 -9.96
N THR A 75 5.12 -20.37 -10.96
CA THR A 75 5.57 -20.66 -12.32
C THR A 75 5.84 -19.40 -13.14
N ASP A 76 5.43 -18.22 -12.66
CA ASP A 76 5.82 -16.95 -13.26
C ASP A 76 7.28 -16.65 -12.89
N ILE A 77 8.14 -16.65 -13.90
CA ILE A 77 9.59 -16.45 -13.76
C ILE A 77 9.90 -15.09 -13.11
N LYS A 78 9.17 -14.03 -13.46
CA LYS A 78 9.40 -12.69 -12.89
C LYS A 78 9.03 -12.66 -11.41
N ALA A 79 7.83 -13.17 -11.08
CA ALA A 79 7.37 -13.21 -9.70
C ALA A 79 8.27 -14.10 -8.82
N HIS A 80 8.67 -15.26 -9.35
CA HIS A 80 9.58 -16.16 -8.66
C HIS A 80 10.97 -15.53 -8.44
N SER A 81 11.51 -14.84 -9.44
CA SER A 81 12.80 -14.13 -9.32
C SER A 81 12.75 -13.06 -8.23
N LEU A 82 11.68 -12.27 -8.17
CA LEU A 82 11.47 -11.28 -7.10
C LEU A 82 11.39 -11.95 -5.73
N TRP A 83 10.72 -13.10 -5.62
CA TRP A 83 10.66 -13.88 -4.38
C TRP A 83 12.05 -14.36 -3.94
N LEU A 84 12.86 -14.86 -4.88
CA LEU A 84 14.23 -15.30 -4.61
C LEU A 84 15.13 -14.14 -4.16
N LEU A 85 14.99 -12.94 -4.72
CA LEU A 85 15.72 -11.75 -4.28
C LEU A 85 15.40 -11.42 -2.82
N ILE A 86 14.12 -11.39 -2.45
CA ILE A 86 13.69 -11.17 -1.06
C ILE A 86 14.28 -12.27 -0.15
N GLN A 87 14.21 -13.53 -0.58
CA GLN A 87 14.77 -14.65 0.17
C GLN A 87 16.26 -14.49 0.41
N GLN A 88 17.04 -14.11 -0.60
CA GLN A 88 18.48 -13.89 -0.45
C GLN A 88 18.81 -12.77 0.54
N ILE A 89 18.06 -11.67 0.54
CA ILE A 89 18.25 -10.55 1.49
C ILE A 89 17.93 -11.01 2.92
N VAL A 90 16.82 -11.74 3.10
CA VAL A 90 16.42 -12.29 4.40
C VAL A 90 17.45 -13.29 4.93
N SER A 91 17.95 -14.19 4.08
CA SER A 91 18.95 -15.19 4.47
C SER A 91 20.29 -14.57 4.87
N ARG A 92 20.72 -13.49 4.18
CA ARG A 92 21.93 -12.73 4.52
C ARG A 92 21.81 -11.99 5.86
N ASN A 93 20.60 -11.60 6.25
CA ASN A 93 20.32 -10.75 7.41
C ASN A 93 19.39 -11.43 8.44
N LEU A 94 19.63 -12.71 8.71
CA LEU A 94 18.70 -13.60 9.40
C LEU A 94 18.26 -13.07 10.78
N SER A 95 19.19 -12.60 11.61
CA SER A 95 18.89 -12.10 12.97
C SER A 95 17.93 -10.90 12.95
N THR A 96 18.19 -9.94 12.05
CA THR A 96 17.35 -8.76 11.83
C THR A 96 15.93 -9.17 11.43
N PHE A 97 15.79 -10.02 10.42
CA PHE A 97 14.49 -10.42 9.89
C PHE A 97 13.71 -11.37 10.81
N GLN A 98 14.39 -12.24 11.57
CA GLN A 98 13.77 -13.06 12.61
C GLN A 98 13.13 -12.18 13.69
N GLY A 99 13.83 -11.16 14.18
CA GLY A 99 13.28 -10.21 15.15
C GLY A 99 12.14 -9.36 14.58
N LEU A 100 12.35 -8.79 13.39
CA LEU A 100 11.41 -7.86 12.75
C LEU A 100 10.09 -8.53 12.34
N SER A 101 10.12 -9.80 11.93
CA SER A 101 8.96 -10.52 11.41
C SER A 101 7.96 -10.96 12.49
N LYS A 102 8.33 -10.93 13.77
CA LYS A 102 7.44 -11.32 14.87
C LYS A 102 6.26 -10.35 15.03
N THR A 103 5.11 -10.87 15.44
CA THR A 103 3.91 -10.05 15.72
C THR A 103 4.14 -9.10 16.90
N GLU A 104 4.94 -9.52 17.88
CA GLU A 104 5.36 -8.71 19.03
C GLU A 104 6.30 -7.55 18.67
N SER A 105 6.80 -7.50 17.43
CA SER A 105 7.60 -6.38 16.90
C SER A 105 6.75 -5.40 16.09
N GLY A 106 5.42 -5.58 16.04
CA GLY A 106 4.47 -4.64 15.42
C GLY A 106 4.04 -3.53 16.39
N PRO A 107 3.07 -2.68 16.05
CA PRO A 107 2.41 -1.84 17.04
C PRO A 107 1.48 -2.66 17.95
N ILE A 108 0.96 -2.04 19.02
CA ILE A 108 0.06 -2.70 19.99
C ILE A 108 -1.13 -3.39 19.30
N THR A 109 -1.69 -2.78 18.25
CA THR A 109 -2.79 -3.35 17.45
C THR A 109 -2.48 -4.69 16.78
N ASP A 110 -1.22 -5.12 16.71
CA ASP A 110 -0.78 -6.37 16.07
C ASP A 110 -0.30 -7.43 17.07
N GLY A 111 0.24 -7.00 18.22
CA GLY A 111 0.94 -7.88 19.17
C GLY A 111 0.32 -7.97 20.56
N ARG A 112 -0.80 -7.29 20.85
CA ARG A 112 -1.38 -7.16 22.20
C ARG A 112 -1.50 -8.49 22.95
N ALA A 113 -1.99 -9.54 22.29
CA ALA A 113 -2.22 -10.83 22.93
C ALA A 113 -0.95 -11.57 23.39
N LYS A 114 0.23 -11.17 22.90
CA LYS A 114 1.52 -11.85 23.19
C LYS A 114 2.48 -10.99 24.02
N ARG A 115 2.02 -9.86 24.56
CA ARG A 115 2.86 -8.86 25.24
C ARG A 115 2.54 -8.72 26.72
N THR A 116 3.57 -8.41 27.51
CA THR A 116 3.45 -8.03 28.91
C THR A 116 3.03 -6.57 29.06
N ASN A 117 2.48 -6.19 30.22
CA ASN A 117 2.04 -4.83 30.51
C ASN A 117 3.18 -3.78 30.41
N GLU A 118 4.40 -4.10 30.88
CA GLU A 118 5.57 -3.23 30.72
C GLU A 118 5.92 -2.98 29.25
N SER A 119 5.90 -4.02 28.42
CA SER A 119 6.26 -3.91 26.99
C SER A 119 5.26 -3.07 26.19
N MET A 120 3.99 -3.02 26.63
CA MET A 120 2.96 -2.19 25.99
C MET A 120 3.18 -0.70 26.19
N LYS A 121 3.79 -0.26 27.30
CA LYS A 121 4.03 1.16 27.58
C LYS A 121 5.08 1.79 26.65
N LYS A 122 6.00 0.99 26.13
CA LYS A 122 7.13 1.44 25.27
C LYS A 122 6.86 1.27 23.78
N CYS A 123 5.69 0.75 23.39
CA CYS A 123 5.39 0.45 22.00
C CYS A 123 4.36 1.41 21.40
N GLU A 124 4.57 1.74 20.13
CA GLU A 124 3.62 2.50 19.35
C GLU A 124 2.24 1.82 19.31
N LYS A 125 1.20 2.64 19.43
CA LYS A 125 -0.19 2.15 19.46
C LYS A 125 -0.63 1.63 18.08
N SER A 126 -0.06 2.17 17.00
CA SER A 126 -0.51 1.91 15.63
C SER A 126 0.64 2.03 14.62
N PHE A 127 0.35 1.86 13.33
CA PHE A 127 1.32 2.01 12.24
C PHE A 127 1.53 3.49 11.88
N ASN A 128 1.74 4.32 12.91
CA ASN A 128 2.00 5.74 12.77
C ASN A 128 3.39 6.00 12.15
N ALA A 129 3.71 7.27 11.93
CA ALA A 129 5.00 7.65 11.33
C ALA A 129 6.21 7.19 12.15
N ALA A 130 6.14 7.28 13.48
CA ALA A 130 7.23 6.85 14.36
C ALA A 130 7.53 5.34 14.22
N PHE A 131 6.49 4.50 14.25
CA PHE A 131 6.64 3.06 14.01
C PHE A 131 7.21 2.78 12.62
N CYS A 132 6.65 3.42 11.58
CA CYS A 132 7.09 3.16 10.20
C CYS A 132 8.55 3.59 9.98
N ARG A 133 8.99 4.69 10.57
CA ARG A 133 10.40 5.12 10.57
C ARG A 133 11.31 4.08 11.18
N ALA A 134 10.98 3.59 12.37
CA ALA A 134 11.76 2.55 13.03
C ALA A 134 11.80 1.26 12.19
N TYR A 135 10.69 0.90 11.55
CA TYR A 135 10.62 -0.28 10.66
C TYR A 135 11.54 -0.13 9.44
N PHE A 136 11.56 1.04 8.81
CA PHE A 136 12.35 1.31 7.61
C PHE A 136 13.75 1.87 7.89
N ALA A 137 14.22 1.89 9.15
CA ALA A 137 15.53 2.43 9.49
C ALA A 137 16.70 1.62 8.89
N ASN A 138 16.55 0.30 8.78
CA ASN A 138 17.55 -0.60 8.22
C ASN A 138 17.45 -0.66 6.68
N ASN A 139 18.60 -0.61 6.00
CA ASN A 139 18.67 -0.61 4.53
C ASN A 139 18.18 -1.92 3.88
N ASP A 140 18.57 -3.08 4.43
CA ASP A 140 18.13 -4.39 3.94
C ASP A 140 16.60 -4.54 4.03
N VAL A 141 15.99 -3.94 5.06
CA VAL A 141 14.52 -3.92 5.18
C VAL A 141 13.88 -3.10 4.07
N ARG A 142 14.47 -1.95 3.70
CA ARG A 142 13.99 -1.11 2.60
C ARG A 142 14.18 -1.80 1.25
N GLU A 143 15.32 -2.44 1.02
CA GLU A 143 15.61 -3.24 -0.17
C GLU A 143 14.62 -4.39 -0.33
N SER A 144 14.47 -5.22 0.71
CA SER A 144 13.51 -6.33 0.75
C SER A 144 12.08 -5.83 0.53
N PHE A 145 11.71 -4.71 1.14
CA PHE A 145 10.39 -4.10 0.96
C PHE A 145 10.16 -3.58 -0.47
N CYS A 146 11.20 -3.05 -1.13
CA CYS A 146 11.13 -2.58 -2.51
C CYS A 146 10.84 -3.76 -3.47
N HIS A 147 11.57 -4.87 -3.32
CA HIS A 147 11.29 -6.11 -4.08
C HIS A 147 9.93 -6.71 -3.74
N TYR A 148 9.51 -6.64 -2.48
CA TYR A 148 8.17 -7.04 -2.04
C TYR A 148 7.05 -6.24 -2.71
N LEU A 149 7.23 -4.92 -2.87
CA LEU A 149 6.29 -4.10 -3.64
C LEU A 149 6.28 -4.51 -5.11
N ASN A 150 7.43 -4.70 -5.74
CA ASN A 150 7.47 -5.20 -7.12
C ASN A 150 6.74 -6.55 -7.26
N LEU A 151 6.86 -7.44 -6.27
CA LEU A 151 6.15 -8.72 -6.26
C LEU A 151 4.62 -8.54 -6.17
N ILE A 152 4.14 -7.57 -5.39
CA ILE A 152 2.69 -7.27 -5.30
C ILE A 152 2.16 -6.80 -6.66
N PHE A 153 2.93 -5.98 -7.36
CA PHE A 153 2.57 -5.34 -8.63
C PHE A 153 3.06 -6.09 -9.88
N VAL A 154 3.64 -7.29 -9.74
CA VAL A 154 4.18 -8.06 -10.88
C VAL A 154 3.09 -8.38 -11.91
N GLU A 155 1.89 -8.69 -11.42
CA GLU A 155 0.69 -8.86 -12.22
C GLU A 155 -0.07 -7.53 -12.22
N PHE A 156 0.33 -6.64 -13.14
CA PHE A 156 -0.15 -5.27 -13.21
C PHE A 156 -1.52 -5.19 -13.89
N ASP A 157 -2.54 -5.65 -13.19
CA ASP A 157 -3.93 -5.63 -13.63
C ASP A 157 -4.81 -4.91 -12.60
N PRO A 158 -5.61 -3.89 -12.98
CA PRO A 158 -6.44 -3.14 -12.05
C PRO A 158 -7.46 -3.98 -11.25
N VAL A 159 -7.98 -5.07 -11.82
CA VAL A 159 -8.91 -5.97 -11.11
C VAL A 159 -8.17 -6.70 -10.00
N ILE A 160 -7.01 -7.27 -10.33
CA ILE A 160 -6.16 -8.01 -9.39
C ILE A 160 -5.61 -7.09 -8.30
N LEU A 161 -5.14 -5.90 -8.66
CA LEU A 161 -4.66 -4.90 -7.71
C LEU A 161 -5.79 -4.42 -6.80
N SER A 162 -7.00 -4.18 -7.34
CA SER A 162 -8.17 -3.83 -6.52
C SER A 162 -8.54 -4.93 -5.52
N GLN A 163 -8.36 -6.21 -5.86
CA GLN A 163 -8.54 -7.33 -4.95
C GLN A 163 -7.46 -7.36 -3.86
N LYS A 164 -6.19 -7.28 -4.26
CA LYS A 164 -5.02 -7.26 -3.36
C LYS A 164 -5.10 -6.13 -2.32
N PHE A 165 -5.41 -4.92 -2.78
CA PHE A 165 -5.42 -3.73 -1.94
C PHE A 165 -6.75 -3.46 -1.22
N GLU A 166 -7.85 -4.06 -1.67
CA GLU A 166 -9.21 -3.87 -1.11
C GLU A 166 -9.74 -2.42 -1.22
N PHE A 167 -9.25 -1.67 -2.20
CA PHE A 167 -9.83 -0.42 -2.68
C PHE A 167 -9.94 -0.46 -4.20
N SER A 168 -10.65 0.50 -4.78
CA SER A 168 -10.96 0.57 -6.21
C SER A 168 -10.38 1.85 -6.81
N CYS A 169 -9.89 1.78 -8.05
CA CYS A 169 -9.37 2.93 -8.81
C CYS A 169 -10.45 3.71 -9.58
N CYS A 170 -11.63 3.10 -9.74
CA CYS A 170 -12.80 3.66 -10.39
C CYS A 170 -14.09 3.04 -9.81
N ARG A 171 -15.23 3.66 -10.13
CA ARG A 171 -16.56 3.16 -9.74
C ARG A 171 -17.18 2.25 -10.80
N ASN A 172 -16.69 2.33 -12.02
CA ASN A 172 -17.13 1.51 -13.14
C ASN A 172 -16.48 0.12 -13.05
N GLN A 173 -17.15 -0.90 -13.58
CA GLN A 173 -16.58 -2.25 -13.70
C GLN A 173 -15.57 -2.36 -14.85
N LYS A 174 -15.65 -1.44 -15.83
CA LYS A 174 -14.69 -1.34 -16.94
C LYS A 174 -13.53 -0.42 -16.54
N HIS A 175 -12.32 -0.94 -16.57
CA HIS A 175 -11.10 -0.18 -16.30
C HIS A 175 -10.61 0.54 -17.57
N THR A 176 -10.05 1.74 -17.38
CA THR A 176 -9.51 2.58 -18.46
C THR A 176 -8.01 2.78 -18.28
N VAL A 177 -7.34 3.43 -19.25
CA VAL A 177 -5.92 3.79 -19.15
C VAL A 177 -5.63 4.65 -17.89
N ASP A 178 -6.57 5.52 -17.50
CA ASP A 178 -6.49 6.29 -16.25
C ASP A 178 -6.38 5.39 -15.01
N CYS A 179 -7.04 4.22 -15.00
CA CYS A 179 -6.90 3.25 -13.91
C CYS A 179 -5.47 2.72 -13.80
N LEU A 180 -4.83 2.43 -14.93
CA LEU A 180 -3.43 1.98 -14.98
C LEU A 180 -2.49 3.05 -14.45
N GLN A 181 -2.71 4.30 -14.87
CA GLN A 181 -1.91 5.44 -14.41
C GLN A 181 -2.02 5.62 -12.89
N LYS A 182 -3.24 5.57 -12.33
CA LYS A 182 -3.48 5.60 -10.87
C LYS A 182 -2.68 4.52 -10.13
N TRP A 183 -2.71 3.28 -10.63
CA TRP A 183 -1.96 2.17 -10.02
C TRP A 183 -0.44 2.34 -10.14
N SER A 184 0.03 2.91 -11.25
CA SER A 184 1.45 3.21 -11.48
C SER A 184 1.93 4.29 -10.50
N ASP A 185 1.14 5.36 -10.36
CA ASP A 185 1.38 6.41 -9.38
C ASP A 185 1.37 5.90 -7.94
N LEU A 186 0.48 4.95 -7.62
CA LEU A 186 0.49 4.27 -6.34
C LEU A 186 1.78 3.48 -6.13
N GLN A 187 2.19 2.68 -7.11
CA GLN A 187 3.42 1.89 -7.00
C GLN A 187 4.63 2.80 -6.77
N ARG A 188 4.75 3.89 -7.55
CA ARG A 188 5.78 4.91 -7.38
C ARG A 188 5.74 5.53 -5.98
N TYR A 189 4.57 6.01 -5.56
CA TYR A 189 4.37 6.58 -4.23
C TYR A 189 4.82 5.62 -3.12
N LEU A 190 4.44 4.35 -3.20
CA LEU A 190 4.80 3.36 -2.17
C LEU A 190 6.31 3.07 -2.13
N LYS A 191 6.99 3.09 -3.29
CA LYS A 191 8.43 2.83 -3.39
C LYS A 191 9.30 4.03 -3.02
N THR A 192 8.82 5.25 -3.25
CA THR A 192 9.61 6.48 -3.08
C THR A 192 8.96 7.48 -2.14
N ASP A 193 7.88 8.11 -2.57
CA ASP A 193 7.29 9.25 -1.85
C ASP A 193 6.88 8.90 -0.40
N MET A 194 6.34 7.70 -0.16
CA MET A 194 5.96 7.24 1.17
C MET A 194 7.17 7.14 2.12
N LEU A 195 8.33 6.71 1.62
CA LEU A 195 9.55 6.61 2.43
C LEU A 195 10.13 8.01 2.70
N LYS A 196 10.10 8.89 1.70
CA LYS A 196 10.50 10.31 1.85
C LYS A 196 9.62 11.04 2.88
N GLU A 197 8.31 10.81 2.87
CA GLU A 197 7.38 11.33 3.89
C GLU A 197 7.67 10.81 5.31
N LEU A 198 8.43 9.72 5.42
CA LEU A 198 8.88 9.13 6.68
C LEU A 198 10.36 9.48 6.94
N ASP A 199 10.96 10.45 6.26
CA ASP A 199 12.37 10.80 6.44
C ASP A 199 13.32 9.59 6.25
N CYS A 200 12.95 8.68 5.34
CA CYS A 200 13.71 7.48 5.00
C CYS A 200 14.13 7.55 3.52
N GLU A 201 15.38 7.20 3.23
CA GLU A 201 15.86 7.11 1.85
C GLU A 201 15.23 5.91 1.13
N PRO A 202 14.58 6.12 -0.04
CA PRO A 202 14.11 5.02 -0.88
C PRO A 202 15.25 4.09 -1.30
N PHE A 203 14.92 2.81 -1.49
CA PHE A 203 15.87 1.90 -2.11
C PHE A 203 15.79 2.05 -3.64
N GLU A 204 16.90 2.47 -4.25
CA GLU A 204 17.05 2.57 -5.69
C GLU A 204 17.52 1.22 -6.25
N ILE A 205 16.70 0.63 -7.12
CA ILE A 205 17.07 -0.60 -7.83
C ILE A 205 17.96 -0.19 -9.01
N SER A 206 19.18 -0.73 -9.08
CA SER A 206 20.02 -0.70 -10.29
C SER A 206 19.15 -1.10 -11.50
N SER A 207 19.08 -0.26 -12.53
CA SER A 207 18.06 -0.32 -13.59
C SER A 207 17.98 -1.62 -14.40
N ASP A 208 18.88 -2.57 -14.15
CA ASP A 208 19.04 -3.81 -14.90
C ASP A 208 17.82 -4.77 -14.81
N TYR A 209 16.82 -4.45 -13.97
CA TYR A 209 15.67 -5.34 -13.70
C TYR A 209 14.28 -4.71 -13.88
N VAL A 210 14.15 -3.48 -14.35
CA VAL A 210 12.83 -2.85 -14.56
C VAL A 210 12.22 -3.37 -15.86
N THR A 211 11.34 -4.35 -15.76
CA THR A 211 10.49 -4.73 -16.90
C THR A 211 9.30 -3.78 -16.99
N LEU A 212 9.17 -3.14 -18.15
CA LEU A 212 7.95 -2.44 -18.54
C LEU A 212 6.76 -3.41 -18.52
N PRO A 213 5.53 -2.91 -18.25
CA PRO A 213 4.33 -3.74 -18.39
C PRO A 213 4.27 -4.35 -19.79
N ASP A 214 3.87 -5.61 -19.88
CA ASP A 214 3.74 -6.30 -21.16
C ASP A 214 2.54 -5.71 -21.92
N PHE A 215 2.81 -4.83 -22.89
CA PHE A 215 1.77 -4.15 -23.66
C PHE A 215 0.81 -5.12 -24.39
N ASN A 216 1.15 -6.42 -24.51
CA ASN A 216 0.29 -7.42 -25.12
C ASN A 216 -0.87 -7.91 -24.22
N THR A 217 -0.88 -7.62 -22.90
CA THR A 217 -2.04 -7.91 -22.04
C THR A 217 -3.12 -6.82 -22.10
N PHE A 218 -2.89 -5.73 -22.86
CA PHE A 218 -3.76 -4.55 -22.89
C PHE A 218 -4.82 -4.57 -24.00
N SER A 219 -5.09 -5.72 -24.62
CA SER A 219 -6.00 -5.89 -25.77
C SER A 219 -7.47 -5.51 -25.54
N ASN A 220 -7.84 -5.03 -24.35
CA ASN A 220 -9.23 -4.69 -23.96
C ASN A 220 -9.42 -3.24 -23.50
N PHE A 221 -8.44 -2.36 -23.68
CA PHE A 221 -8.64 -0.94 -23.37
C PHE A 221 -9.26 -0.24 -24.58
N GLU A 222 -10.50 0.24 -24.43
CA GLU A 222 -11.10 1.19 -25.38
C GLU A 222 -10.23 2.45 -25.38
N ILE A 223 -9.58 2.70 -26.51
CA ILE A 223 -9.04 4.02 -26.84
C ILE A 223 -10.26 4.91 -27.04
N LEU A 224 -10.37 5.99 -26.27
CA LEU A 224 -11.38 7.01 -26.54
C LEU A 224 -11.15 7.53 -27.95
N ASP A 225 -12.07 7.24 -28.86
CA ASP A 225 -12.06 7.79 -30.22
C ASP A 225 -12.06 9.32 -30.10
N PHE A 226 -10.92 9.94 -30.45
CA PHE A 226 -10.86 11.36 -30.76
C PHE A 226 -11.41 11.56 -32.19
N ALA A 227 -12.69 11.26 -32.37
CA ALA A 227 -13.42 11.55 -33.59
C ALA A 227 -14.61 12.44 -33.23
N ASP A 228 -14.31 13.71 -32.95
CA ASP A 228 -15.25 14.82 -33.08
C ASP A 228 -14.48 16.14 -33.00
N SER A 229 -13.68 16.40 -34.04
CA SER A 229 -13.21 17.74 -34.34
C SER A 229 -13.22 18.02 -35.85
N ASP A 230 -14.27 17.58 -36.53
CA ASP A 230 -14.63 18.07 -37.86
C ASP A 230 -15.85 18.98 -37.73
N ASN A 231 -15.60 20.22 -37.33
CA ASN A 231 -16.48 21.37 -37.60
C ASN A 231 -15.75 22.67 -37.24
N LEU A 232 -14.85 23.11 -38.10
CA LEU A 232 -14.39 24.50 -38.15
C LEU A 232 -13.65 24.79 -39.47
N ILE A 233 -14.36 24.66 -40.60
CA ILE A 233 -14.05 25.47 -41.80
C ILE A 233 -15.37 25.96 -42.40
N LEU A 234 -15.79 27.13 -41.95
CA LEU A 234 -16.71 28.02 -42.66
C LEU A 234 -16.24 29.43 -42.34
N THR A 235 -15.47 30.04 -43.24
CA THR A 235 -15.37 31.50 -43.50
C THR A 235 -14.31 31.79 -44.56
N HIS A 236 -14.76 31.84 -45.82
CA HIS A 236 -14.63 32.95 -46.78
C HIS A 236 -14.66 32.45 -48.23
#